data_AF-A0A0C9SS90-F1
#
_entry.id   AF-A0A0C9SS90-F1
#
_cell.length_a   1.000
_cell.length_b   1.000
_cell.length_c   1.000
_cell.angle_alpha   90.00
_cell.angle_beta   90.00
_cell.angle_gamma   90.00
#
_symmetry.space_group_name_H-M   'P 1'
#
loop_
_entity.id
_entity.type
_entity.pdbx_description
1 polymer ?
#
loop_
_entity_poly.entity_id
_entity_poly.type
_entity_poly.pdbx_seq_one_letter_code
_entity_poly.pdbx_strand_id
1 'polypeptide(L)'
;MHQEEKWLTQPRSNPYWANTISQKFSRLRSVYLKAKPRVCDNNSVETEVEAAERLVREKEESLKKARMDSQRAAVSFAIPILPDLQSNCKKKFKRRHGVVQGMAGFNTEQGKMEEARTWEFLCDVVAMLGTDGMSSDDSGDEDMAPVFRTRAMPWRKNIQHELDILDRSCALDSDIFSPRGAKVTKWIRVHHPVLTSQNPVKNLPASFYDTKWLGQQKGVASEIDFPWMTIPIHQS
;
A
#
# COMPACT_ATOMS: atom_id res chain seq x y z
N MET A 1 -5.80 -39.84 -13.93
CA MET A 1 -6.04 -38.86 -15.00
C MET A 1 -6.08 -37.49 -14.34
N HIS A 2 -5.06 -36.65 -14.55
CA HIS A 2 -4.98 -35.30 -13.98
C HIS A 2 -5.84 -34.35 -14.84
N GLN A 3 -6.86 -33.76 -14.23
CA GLN A 3 -7.56 -32.60 -14.80
C GLN A 3 -6.81 -31.35 -14.35
N GLU A 4 -6.17 -30.67 -15.29
CA GLU A 4 -5.57 -29.36 -15.08
C GLU A 4 -6.68 -28.32 -14.94
N GLU A 5 -6.70 -27.62 -13.80
CA GLU A 5 -7.62 -26.54 -13.50
C GLU A 5 -7.42 -25.36 -14.46
N LYS A 6 -8.45 -25.04 -15.25
CA LYS A 6 -8.51 -23.87 -16.13
C LYS A 6 -8.77 -22.61 -15.32
N TRP A 7 -7.71 -21.89 -14.97
CA TRP A 7 -7.80 -20.53 -14.45
C TRP A 7 -8.45 -19.61 -15.50
N LEU A 8 -9.59 -18.98 -15.15
CA LEU A 8 -10.38 -18.10 -16.01
C LEU A 8 -9.75 -16.70 -16.16
N THR A 9 -8.69 -16.60 -16.93
CA THR A 9 -8.51 -15.42 -17.80
C THR A 9 -8.32 -15.94 -19.21
N GLN A 10 -9.20 -15.57 -20.14
CA GLN A 10 -8.95 -15.89 -21.54
C GLN A 10 -7.54 -15.40 -21.90
N PRO A 11 -6.70 -16.24 -22.54
CA PRO A 11 -5.36 -15.84 -22.91
C PRO A 11 -5.46 -14.55 -23.71
N ARG A 12 -4.77 -13.50 -23.23
CA ARG A 12 -4.79 -12.19 -23.88
C ARG A 12 -4.35 -12.36 -25.33
N SER A 13 -5.04 -11.67 -26.23
CA SER A 13 -4.81 -11.82 -27.68
C SER A 13 -3.36 -11.52 -28.05
N ASN A 14 -2.85 -12.19 -29.09
CA ASN A 14 -1.51 -11.91 -29.61
C ASN A 14 -1.23 -10.41 -29.88
N PRO A 15 -2.16 -9.61 -30.45
CA PRO A 15 -1.94 -8.17 -30.60
C PRO A 15 -1.82 -7.41 -29.26
N TYR A 16 -2.47 -7.88 -28.19
CA TYR A 16 -2.28 -7.31 -26.85
C TYR A 16 -0.84 -7.50 -26.36
N TRP A 17 -0.28 -8.71 -26.51
CA TRP A 17 1.10 -8.98 -26.14
C TRP A 17 2.09 -8.22 -27.01
N ALA A 18 1.89 -8.18 -28.33
CA ALA A 18 2.73 -7.41 -29.24
C ALA A 18 2.78 -5.93 -28.87
N ASN A 19 1.63 -5.33 -28.53
CA ASN A 19 1.57 -3.94 -28.07
C ASN A 19 2.24 -3.75 -26.70
N THR A 20 2.01 -4.67 -25.76
CA THR A 20 2.63 -4.61 -24.41
C THR A 20 4.15 -4.71 -24.50
N ILE A 21 4.66 -5.61 -25.33
CA ILE A 21 6.09 -5.76 -25.63
C ILE A 21 6.63 -4.49 -26.28
N SER A 22 5.96 -3.96 -27.30
CA SER A 22 6.37 -2.74 -28.00
C SER A 22 6.42 -1.52 -27.06
N GLN A 23 5.43 -1.39 -26.17
CA GLN A 23 5.42 -0.34 -25.15
C GLN A 23 6.57 -0.50 -24.16
N LYS A 24 6.86 -1.73 -23.72
CA LYS A 24 7.99 -2.00 -22.81
C LYS A 24 9.32 -1.59 -23.46
N PHE A 25 9.56 -2.00 -24.70
CA PHE A 25 10.77 -1.61 -25.44
C PHE A 25 10.84 -0.11 -25.73
N SER A 26 9.70 0.55 -25.98
CA SER A 26 9.66 2.01 -26.16
C SER A 26 10.01 2.78 -24.90
N ARG A 27 9.59 2.28 -23.72
CA ARG A 27 9.99 2.84 -22.41
C ARG A 27 11.47 2.63 -22.15
N LEU A 28 11.99 1.43 -22.39
CA LEU A 28 13.41 1.12 -22.27
C LEU A 28 14.26 2.00 -23.19
N ARG A 29 13.83 2.17 -24.44
CA ARG A 29 14.50 3.07 -25.40
C ARG A 29 14.51 4.51 -24.91
N SER A 30 13.39 5.02 -24.42
CA SER A 30 13.31 6.38 -23.87
C SER A 30 14.29 6.60 -22.71
N VAL A 31 14.46 5.58 -21.87
CA VAL A 31 15.32 5.67 -20.68
C VAL A 31 16.78 5.51 -21.03
N TYR A 32 17.09 4.59 -21.95
CA TYR A 32 18.42 4.49 -22.55
C TYR A 32 18.85 5.81 -23.19
N LEU A 33 17.96 6.46 -23.98
CA LEU A 33 18.25 7.75 -24.59
C LEU A 33 18.43 8.86 -23.56
N LYS A 34 17.68 8.85 -22.46
CA LYS A 34 17.86 9.80 -21.35
C LYS A 34 19.14 9.57 -20.56
N ALA A 35 19.64 8.34 -20.51
CA ALA A 35 20.87 7.97 -19.82
C ALA A 35 22.13 8.27 -20.62
N LYS A 36 22.00 8.55 -21.93
CA LYS A 36 23.14 8.98 -22.72
C LYS A 36 23.72 10.31 -22.19
N PRO A 37 25.06 10.43 -22.15
CA PRO A 37 25.70 11.70 -21.87
C PRO A 37 25.25 12.77 -22.87
N ARG A 38 24.94 13.96 -22.35
CA ARG A 38 24.52 15.10 -23.16
C ARG A 38 25.70 16.00 -23.48
N VAL A 39 25.53 16.83 -24.51
CA VAL A 39 26.44 17.96 -24.73
C VAL A 39 25.95 19.09 -23.83
N CYS A 40 26.82 19.55 -22.94
CA CYS A 40 26.59 20.68 -22.05
C CYS A 40 26.67 22.01 -22.83
N ASP A 41 26.14 23.08 -22.24
CA ASP A 41 26.08 24.42 -22.87
C ASP A 41 27.46 25.02 -23.18
N ASN A 42 28.50 24.54 -22.49
CA ASN A 42 29.91 24.86 -22.72
C ASN A 42 30.54 24.02 -23.85
N ASN A 43 29.74 23.31 -24.64
CA ASN A 43 30.16 22.37 -25.68
C ASN A 43 30.98 21.15 -25.18
N SER A 44 31.09 20.92 -23.87
CA SER A 44 31.70 19.71 -23.34
C SER A 44 30.70 18.55 -23.34
N VAL A 45 31.18 17.32 -23.52
CA VAL A 45 30.34 16.13 -23.36
C VAL A 45 30.29 15.77 -21.88
N GLU A 46 29.09 15.57 -21.32
CA GLU A 46 28.91 15.03 -19.97
C GLU A 46 29.76 13.76 -19.82
N THR A 47 30.44 13.63 -18.69
CA THR A 47 31.05 12.35 -18.32
C THR A 47 29.98 11.35 -17.89
N GLU A 48 30.32 10.06 -17.88
CA GLU A 48 29.39 9.01 -17.42
C GLU A 48 28.95 9.22 -15.97
N VAL A 49 29.83 9.77 -15.13
CA VAL A 49 29.54 10.10 -13.72
C VAL A 49 28.54 11.25 -13.63
N GLU A 50 28.75 12.33 -14.38
CA GLU A 50 27.82 13.47 -14.43
C GLU A 50 26.46 13.06 -15.00
N ALA A 51 26.44 12.19 -16.01
CA ALA A 51 25.20 11.63 -16.56
C ALA A 51 24.46 10.78 -15.52
N ALA A 52 25.16 9.98 -14.72
CA ALA A 52 24.58 9.20 -13.62
C ALA A 52 24.02 10.11 -12.51
N GLU A 53 24.77 11.13 -12.09
CA GLU A 53 24.32 12.11 -11.10
C GLU A 53 23.10 12.91 -11.58
N ARG A 54 23.05 13.27 -12.86
CA ARG A 54 21.86 13.89 -13.47
C ARG A 54 20.65 12.97 -13.38
N LEU A 55 20.80 11.68 -13.71
CA LEU A 55 19.70 10.71 -13.60
C LEU A 55 19.21 10.55 -12.17
N VAL A 56 20.12 10.51 -11.18
CA VAL A 56 19.76 10.45 -9.75
C VAL A 56 19.00 11.71 -9.34
N ARG A 57 19.46 12.90 -9.71
CA ARG A 57 18.76 14.17 -9.40
C ARG A 57 17.39 14.26 -10.06
N GLU A 58 17.29 14.01 -11.37
CA GLU A 58 16.01 14.00 -12.09
C GLU A 58 15.02 13.01 -11.43
N LYS A 59 15.53 11.86 -10.96
CA LYS A 59 14.74 10.86 -10.25
C LYS A 59 14.26 11.37 -8.90
N GLU A 60 15.14 11.91 -8.06
CA GLU A 60 14.79 12.48 -6.76
C GLU A 60 13.77 13.61 -6.88
N GLU A 61 13.94 14.49 -7.88
CA GLU A 61 13.00 15.57 -8.20
C GLU A 61 11.64 15.03 -8.63
N SER A 62 11.60 14.00 -9.48
CA SER A 62 10.35 13.36 -9.88
C SER A 62 9.61 12.74 -8.69
N LEU A 63 10.34 12.09 -7.77
CA LEU A 63 9.80 11.52 -6.54
C LEU A 63 9.35 12.63 -5.57
N LYS A 64 10.09 13.73 -5.49
CA LYS A 64 9.72 14.91 -4.68
C LYS A 64 8.44 15.54 -5.22
N LYS A 65 8.32 15.70 -6.53
CA LYS A 65 7.11 16.20 -7.18
C LYS A 65 5.93 15.26 -6.98
N ALA A 66 6.10 13.95 -7.17
CA ALA A 66 5.05 12.96 -6.90
C ALA A 66 4.58 12.98 -5.44
N ARG A 67 5.51 13.15 -4.48
CA ARG A 67 5.20 13.37 -3.06
C ARG A 67 4.38 14.65 -2.86
N MET A 68 4.81 15.77 -3.45
CA MET A 68 4.08 17.04 -3.35
C MET A 68 2.70 16.97 -4.00
N ASP A 69 2.54 16.30 -5.13
CA ASP A 69 1.26 16.16 -5.82
C ASP A 69 0.31 15.24 -5.03
N SER A 70 0.84 14.16 -4.43
CA SER A 70 0.08 13.32 -3.49
C SER A 70 -0.36 14.11 -2.25
N GLN A 71 0.52 14.95 -1.72
CA GLN A 71 0.21 15.85 -0.61
C GLN A 71 -0.78 16.93 -1.01
N ARG A 72 -0.69 17.50 -2.22
CA ARG A 72 -1.60 18.52 -2.75
C ARG A 72 -2.98 17.96 -3.06
N ALA A 73 -3.09 16.78 -3.65
CA ALA A 73 -4.38 16.09 -3.81
C ALA A 73 -5.03 15.82 -2.43
N ALA A 74 -4.21 15.60 -1.40
CA ALA A 74 -4.63 15.50 -0.02
C ALA A 74 -5.02 16.84 0.63
N VAL A 75 -4.59 17.98 0.09
CA VAL A 75 -4.78 19.34 0.64
C VAL A 75 -5.79 20.17 -0.17
N SER A 76 -5.99 19.92 -1.46
CA SER A 76 -6.89 20.68 -2.33
C SER A 76 -8.38 20.49 -2.02
N PHE A 77 -8.71 19.61 -1.07
CA PHE A 77 -10.04 19.47 -0.49
C PHE A 77 -10.22 20.26 0.83
N ALA A 78 -9.19 21.00 1.27
CA ALA A 78 -9.19 21.76 2.51
C ALA A 78 -9.13 23.27 2.23
N ILE A 79 -10.30 23.91 2.28
CA ILE A 79 -10.46 25.35 2.53
C ILE A 79 -9.99 25.63 3.98
N PRO A 80 -9.36 26.78 4.27
CA PRO A 80 -8.54 26.95 5.47
C PRO A 80 -9.36 27.33 6.71
N ILE A 81 -9.89 26.34 7.42
CA ILE A 81 -10.11 26.40 8.89
C ILE A 81 -9.96 24.96 9.42
N LEU A 82 -8.81 24.64 10.05
CA LEU A 82 -8.58 23.63 11.11
C LEU A 82 -7.18 22.97 11.00
N PRO A 83 -6.48 22.74 12.13
CA PRO A 83 -5.05 22.43 12.21
C PRO A 83 -4.71 20.95 12.01
N ASP A 84 -5.43 20.21 11.16
CA ASP A 84 -5.23 18.77 11.03
C ASP A 84 -4.71 18.42 9.63
N LEU A 85 -3.40 18.65 9.41
CA LEU A 85 -2.63 18.00 8.35
C LEU A 85 -2.62 16.50 8.68
N GLN A 86 -3.71 15.82 8.35
CA GLN A 86 -4.02 14.48 8.79
C GLN A 86 -2.98 13.52 8.22
N SER A 87 -2.11 12.98 9.10
CA SER A 87 -1.04 12.05 8.71
C SER A 87 -1.59 10.89 7.87
N ASN A 88 -0.79 10.35 6.95
CA ASN A 88 -1.22 9.24 6.09
C ASN A 88 -1.79 8.06 6.91
N CYS A 89 -1.27 7.84 8.11
CA CYS A 89 -1.75 6.83 9.06
C CYS A 89 -3.19 7.09 9.51
N LYS A 90 -3.54 8.34 9.85
CA LYS A 90 -4.92 8.74 10.19
C LYS A 90 -5.89 8.53 9.02
N LYS A 91 -5.48 8.88 7.79
CA LYS A 91 -6.31 8.67 6.58
C LYS A 91 -6.53 7.19 6.31
N LYS A 92 -5.49 6.37 6.45
CA LYS A 92 -5.55 4.91 6.28
C LYS A 92 -6.44 4.25 7.32
N PHE A 93 -6.32 4.66 8.58
CA PHE A 93 -7.21 4.24 9.65
C PHE A 93 -8.67 4.56 9.32
N LYS A 94 -8.99 5.82 9.03
CA LYS A 94 -10.37 6.25 8.69
C LYS A 94 -10.93 5.47 7.51
N ARG A 95 -10.13 5.28 6.45
CA ARG A 95 -10.56 4.54 5.26
C ARG A 95 -10.87 3.09 5.60
N ARG A 96 -9.94 2.38 6.25
CA ARG A 96 -10.12 0.97 6.60
C ARG A 96 -11.29 0.79 7.56
N HIS A 97 -11.39 1.65 8.58
CA HIS A 97 -12.47 1.63 9.57
C HIS A 97 -13.83 1.89 8.93
N GLY A 98 -13.94 2.84 7.99
CA GLY A 98 -15.18 3.10 7.27
C GLY A 98 -15.63 1.91 6.42
N VAL A 99 -14.70 1.25 5.74
CA VAL A 99 -15.02 0.08 4.89
C VAL A 99 -15.49 -1.11 5.72
N VAL A 100 -14.75 -1.49 6.76
CA VAL A 100 -15.16 -2.62 7.62
C VAL A 100 -16.50 -2.38 8.29
N GLN A 101 -16.76 -1.15 8.74
CA GLN A 101 -18.03 -0.77 9.35
C GLN A 101 -19.18 -0.82 8.35
N GLY A 102 -18.99 -0.26 7.15
CA GLY A 102 -20.00 -0.33 6.08
C GLY A 102 -20.26 -1.76 5.63
N MET A 103 -19.22 -2.58 5.55
CA MET A 103 -19.34 -3.95 5.06
C MET A 103 -19.97 -4.91 6.06
N ALA A 104 -19.71 -4.70 7.35
CA ALA A 104 -20.46 -5.35 8.41
C ALA A 104 -21.96 -5.00 8.33
N GLY A 105 -22.29 -3.71 8.25
CA GLY A 105 -23.67 -3.24 8.15
C GLY A 105 -24.42 -3.81 6.94
N PHE A 106 -23.83 -3.73 5.75
CA PHE A 106 -24.42 -4.26 4.52
C PHE A 106 -24.65 -5.78 4.59
N ASN A 107 -23.71 -6.55 5.12
CA ASN A 107 -23.89 -8.00 5.23
C ASN A 107 -24.94 -8.39 6.27
N THR A 108 -25.08 -7.60 7.34
CA THR A 108 -26.17 -7.75 8.30
C THR A 108 -27.53 -7.47 7.63
N GLU A 109 -27.63 -6.42 6.82
CA GLU A 109 -28.85 -6.10 6.06
C GLU A 109 -29.21 -7.19 5.03
N GLN A 110 -28.21 -7.80 4.40
CA GLN A 110 -28.41 -8.93 3.48
C GLN A 110 -28.64 -10.29 4.18
N GLY A 111 -28.63 -10.34 5.51
CA GLY A 111 -28.80 -11.58 6.29
C GLY A 111 -27.62 -12.55 6.20
N LYS A 112 -26.44 -12.09 5.75
CA LYS A 112 -25.22 -12.89 5.63
C LYS A 112 -24.41 -12.84 6.93
N MET A 113 -24.94 -13.51 7.96
CA MET A 113 -24.43 -13.40 9.34
C MET A 113 -22.96 -13.82 9.51
N GLU A 114 -22.47 -14.82 8.75
CA GLU A 114 -21.06 -15.24 8.82
C GLU A 114 -20.10 -14.20 8.21
N GLU A 115 -20.48 -13.61 7.08
CA GLU A 115 -19.72 -12.53 6.45
C GLU A 115 -19.73 -11.30 7.36
N ALA A 116 -20.89 -10.91 7.88
CA ALA A 116 -21.04 -9.81 8.82
C ALA A 116 -20.11 -9.96 10.04
N ARG A 117 -20.10 -11.14 10.67
CA ARG A 117 -19.19 -11.45 11.80
C ARG A 117 -17.72 -11.33 11.43
N THR A 118 -17.34 -11.75 10.23
CA THR A 118 -15.97 -11.60 9.73
C THR A 118 -15.59 -10.12 9.59
N TRP A 119 -16.50 -9.29 9.09
CA TRP A 119 -16.29 -7.84 8.94
C TRP A 119 -16.30 -7.10 10.28
N GLU A 120 -17.12 -7.51 11.24
CA GLU A 120 -17.10 -7.02 12.62
C GLU A 120 -15.77 -7.33 13.30
N PHE A 121 -15.28 -8.58 13.19
CA PHE A 121 -13.96 -8.96 13.68
C PHE A 121 -12.85 -8.09 13.08
N LEU A 122 -12.89 -7.86 11.77
CA LEU A 122 -11.91 -6.96 11.10
C LEU A 122 -12.06 -5.50 11.57
N CYS A 123 -13.28 -5.06 11.90
CA CYS A 123 -13.53 -3.75 12.51
C CYS A 123 -12.85 -3.64 13.87
N ASP A 124 -13.00 -4.65 14.73
CA ASP A 124 -12.35 -4.69 16.04
C ASP A 124 -10.82 -4.68 15.93
N VAL A 125 -10.25 -5.43 14.97
CA VAL A 125 -8.81 -5.42 14.69
C VAL A 125 -8.34 -4.01 14.31
N VAL A 126 -9.06 -3.32 13.41
CA VAL A 126 -8.71 -1.96 12.96
C VAL A 126 -8.88 -0.94 14.09
N ALA A 127 -9.95 -1.03 14.86
CA ALA A 127 -10.24 -0.15 15.99
C ALA A 127 -9.18 -0.28 17.08
N MET A 128 -8.78 -1.50 17.43
CA MET A 128 -7.73 -1.76 18.43
C MET A 128 -6.38 -1.20 18.01
N LEU A 129 -5.99 -1.36 16.74
CA LEU A 129 -4.73 -0.80 16.23
C LEU A 129 -4.69 0.73 16.25
N GLY A 130 -5.85 1.37 16.08
CA GLY A 130 -5.96 2.82 16.00
C GLY A 130 -5.14 3.43 14.86
N THR A 131 -4.88 4.73 14.96
CA THR A 131 -4.10 5.47 13.94
C THR A 131 -2.63 5.09 13.95
N ASP A 132 -2.10 4.77 15.13
CA ASP A 132 -0.67 4.54 15.35
C ASP A 132 -0.25 3.11 14.99
N GLY A 133 -1.21 2.18 14.94
CA GLY A 133 -1.03 0.83 14.41
C GLY A 133 -1.14 0.74 12.88
N MET A 134 -1.37 1.86 12.19
CA MET A 134 -1.33 1.93 10.72
C MET A 134 0.09 2.19 10.22
N SER A 135 0.59 1.29 9.37
CA SER A 135 1.93 1.42 8.79
C SER A 135 2.01 2.63 7.86
N SER A 136 3.08 3.42 7.98
CA SER A 136 3.44 4.45 7.01
C SER A 136 3.93 3.80 5.71
N ASP A 137 3.40 4.26 4.58
CA ASP A 137 3.84 3.82 3.26
C ASP A 137 5.03 4.68 2.79
N ASP A 138 6.05 4.04 2.21
CA ASP A 138 7.18 4.72 1.57
C ASP A 138 7.02 4.66 0.05
N SER A 139 7.32 5.76 -0.65
CA SER A 139 7.30 5.80 -2.11
C SER A 139 8.63 5.26 -2.65
N GLY A 140 8.62 4.09 -3.26
CA GLY A 140 9.74 3.52 -4.02
C GLY A 140 9.45 3.46 -5.52
N ASP A 141 10.29 2.75 -6.25
CA ASP A 141 10.09 2.45 -7.67
C ASP A 141 10.26 0.96 -7.99
N GLU A 142 9.54 0.51 -9.00
CA GLU A 142 9.74 -0.75 -9.72
C GLU A 142 9.44 -0.49 -11.19
N ASP A 143 10.32 -0.93 -12.10
CA ASP A 143 10.16 -0.74 -13.55
C ASP A 143 9.85 0.70 -13.98
N MET A 144 10.42 1.67 -13.27
CA MET A 144 10.22 3.12 -13.47
C MET A 144 8.80 3.64 -13.23
N ALA A 145 7.93 2.84 -12.60
CA ALA A 145 6.69 3.33 -12.01
C ALA A 145 6.90 3.68 -10.53
N PRO A 146 6.23 4.72 -10.00
CA PRO A 146 6.15 4.92 -8.56
C PRO A 146 5.42 3.71 -7.94
N VAL A 147 5.88 3.28 -6.78
CA VAL A 147 5.41 2.11 -6.05
C VAL A 147 5.30 2.49 -4.59
N PHE A 148 4.24 2.06 -3.92
CA PHE A 148 4.15 2.21 -2.47
C PHE A 148 4.58 0.92 -1.80
N ARG A 149 5.56 1.03 -0.88
CA ARG A 149 6.08 -0.07 -0.07
C ARG A 149 5.57 0.10 1.36
N THR A 150 4.79 -0.87 1.82
CA THR A 150 4.36 -0.95 3.22
C THR A 150 5.59 -1.26 4.07
N ARG A 151 5.95 -0.36 4.98
CA ARG A 151 7.03 -0.64 5.94
C ARG A 151 6.58 -1.66 6.98
N ALA A 152 7.44 -2.62 7.32
CA ALA A 152 7.17 -3.58 8.37
C ALA A 152 7.33 -2.94 9.75
N MET A 153 6.43 -3.26 10.67
CA MET A 153 6.52 -2.80 12.06
C MET A 153 7.08 -3.94 12.90
N PRO A 154 8.32 -3.83 13.42
CA PRO A 154 8.98 -4.93 14.13
C PRO A 154 8.20 -5.42 15.36
N TRP A 155 7.45 -4.51 15.98
CA TRP A 155 6.69 -4.79 17.19
C TRP A 155 5.36 -5.50 16.94
N ARG A 156 4.82 -5.42 15.72
CA ARG A 156 3.47 -5.88 15.41
C ARG A 156 3.50 -7.34 14.96
N LYS A 157 2.57 -8.15 15.46
CA LYS A 157 2.33 -9.50 14.94
C LYS A 157 2.08 -9.43 13.44
N ASN A 158 2.35 -10.53 12.74
CA ASN A 158 2.00 -10.67 11.33
C ASN A 158 0.46 -10.72 11.15
N ILE A 159 -0.16 -9.54 11.16
CA ILE A 159 -1.57 -9.30 10.88
C ILE A 159 -1.77 -8.77 9.45
N GLN A 160 -0.75 -8.95 8.61
CA GLN A 160 -0.72 -8.39 7.27
C GLN A 160 -1.80 -9.03 6.41
N HIS A 161 -2.10 -10.31 6.65
CA HIS A 161 -3.15 -11.04 5.97
C HIS A 161 -4.52 -10.37 6.13
N GLU A 162 -4.90 -10.02 7.36
CA GLU A 162 -6.17 -9.36 7.69
C GLU A 162 -6.23 -7.98 7.04
N LEU A 163 -5.15 -7.20 7.14
CA LEU A 163 -5.07 -5.88 6.52
C LEU A 163 -5.09 -5.94 4.98
N ASP A 164 -4.55 -7.01 4.38
CA ASP A 164 -4.56 -7.23 2.93
C ASP A 164 -5.96 -7.57 2.40
N ILE A 165 -6.78 -8.25 3.20
CA ILE A 165 -8.20 -8.48 2.86
C ILE A 165 -8.90 -7.13 2.75
N LEU A 166 -8.67 -6.24 3.72
CA LEU A 166 -9.25 -4.89 3.72
C LEU A 166 -8.81 -4.06 2.53
N ASP A 167 -7.52 -4.04 2.25
CA ASP A 167 -6.97 -3.24 1.17
C ASP A 167 -7.46 -3.73 -0.21
N ARG A 168 -7.67 -5.04 -0.38
CA ARG A 168 -8.26 -5.62 -1.60
C ARG A 168 -9.73 -5.22 -1.77
N SER A 169 -10.53 -5.32 -0.71
CA SER A 169 -11.94 -4.90 -0.78
C SER A 169 -12.07 -3.40 -1.04
N CYS A 170 -11.16 -2.58 -0.48
CA CYS A 170 -11.07 -1.15 -0.78
C CYS A 170 -10.76 -0.82 -2.25
N ALA A 171 -10.21 -1.76 -3.02
CA ALA A 171 -9.83 -1.57 -4.42
C ALA A 171 -10.92 -2.04 -5.40
N LEU A 172 -11.82 -2.92 -4.95
CA LEU A 172 -12.89 -3.51 -5.78
C LEU A 172 -14.19 -2.70 -5.76
N ASP A 173 -14.41 -1.89 -4.73
CA ASP A 173 -15.65 -1.12 -4.59
C ASP A 173 -15.63 0.17 -5.43
N SER A 174 -16.06 0.05 -6.69
CA SER A 174 -16.20 1.16 -7.64
C SER A 174 -17.49 1.97 -7.48
N ASP A 175 -18.49 1.42 -6.79
CA ASP A 175 -19.80 2.06 -6.59
C ASP A 175 -19.75 3.03 -5.40
N ILE A 176 -18.93 2.76 -4.38
CA ILE A 176 -18.66 3.69 -3.27
C ILE A 176 -17.54 4.69 -3.62
N PHE A 177 -16.55 4.28 -4.43
CA PHE A 177 -15.39 5.13 -4.74
C PHE A 177 -15.26 5.37 -6.25
N SER A 178 -15.68 6.57 -6.66
CA SER A 178 -15.62 7.03 -8.04
C SER A 178 -14.21 6.87 -8.64
N PRO A 179 -14.06 6.37 -9.88
CA PRO A 179 -12.76 6.18 -10.54
C PRO A 179 -12.05 7.49 -10.93
N ARG A 180 -12.52 8.65 -10.43
CA ARG A 180 -11.90 9.97 -10.60
C ARG A 180 -10.71 10.12 -9.65
N GLY A 181 -9.66 9.35 -9.91
CA GLY A 181 -8.40 9.43 -9.18
C GLY A 181 -7.25 8.85 -10.00
N ALA A 182 -6.02 9.24 -9.67
CA ALA A 182 -4.83 8.67 -10.26
C ALA A 182 -4.89 7.12 -10.20
N LYS A 183 -4.52 6.46 -11.29
CA LYS A 183 -4.52 4.98 -11.40
C LYS A 183 -3.98 4.36 -10.12
N VAL A 184 -4.67 3.33 -9.62
CA VAL A 184 -4.24 2.55 -8.45
C VAL A 184 -2.79 2.12 -8.69
N THR A 185 -1.90 2.71 -7.91
CA THR A 185 -0.47 2.47 -8.02
C THR A 185 -0.20 1.06 -7.49
N LYS A 186 0.67 0.31 -8.18
CA LYS A 186 0.99 -1.07 -7.79
C LYS A 186 1.58 -1.07 -6.38
N TRP A 187 1.00 -1.92 -5.54
CA TRP A 187 1.51 -2.22 -4.20
C TRP A 187 2.50 -3.37 -4.34
N ILE A 188 3.75 -3.14 -3.95
CA ILE A 188 4.82 -4.13 -4.13
C ILE A 188 5.40 -4.48 -2.79
N ARG A 189 5.46 -5.80 -2.55
CA ARG A 189 6.04 -6.38 -1.35
C ARG A 189 7.51 -6.62 -1.63
N VAL A 190 8.37 -5.99 -0.83
CA VAL A 190 9.82 -6.24 -0.91
C VAL A 190 10.13 -7.47 -0.06
N HIS A 191 10.94 -8.39 -0.59
CA HIS A 191 11.43 -9.58 0.13
C HIS A 191 12.19 -9.23 1.43
N HIS A 192 12.67 -7.99 1.53
CA HIS A 192 13.26 -7.37 2.70
C HIS A 192 12.48 -6.09 3.04
N PRO A 193 11.49 -6.15 3.94
CA PRO A 193 10.67 -4.99 4.24
C PRO A 193 11.50 -3.94 4.99
N VAL A 194 11.41 -2.69 4.55
CA VAL A 194 11.98 -1.55 5.29
C VAL A 194 11.23 -1.44 6.61
N LEU A 195 11.97 -1.43 7.73
CA LEU A 195 11.38 -1.32 9.05
C LEU A 195 10.88 0.11 9.29
N THR A 196 9.72 0.26 9.93
CA THR A 196 9.27 1.56 10.42
C THR A 196 10.11 1.98 11.63
N SER A 197 10.33 3.30 11.77
CA SER A 197 10.80 3.92 13.00
C SER A 197 9.64 4.29 13.94
N GLN A 198 8.44 3.75 13.71
CA GLN A 198 7.27 4.10 14.49
C GLN A 198 7.33 3.43 15.86
N ASN A 199 6.98 4.20 16.88
CA ASN A 199 6.86 3.69 18.24
C ASN A 199 5.76 2.63 18.32
N PRO A 200 5.94 1.59 19.15
CA PRO A 200 4.89 0.63 19.42
C PRO A 200 3.68 1.34 20.04
N VAL A 201 2.48 0.97 19.61
CA VAL A 201 1.26 1.33 20.32
C VAL A 201 1.34 0.71 21.71
N LYS A 202 1.02 1.47 22.76
CA LYS A 202 1.03 0.98 24.14
C LYS A 202 -0.34 0.41 24.51
N ASN A 203 -0.38 -0.55 25.42
CA ASN A 203 -1.60 -1.15 25.96
C ASN A 203 -2.45 -1.90 24.92
N LEU A 204 -1.85 -2.40 23.83
CA LEU A 204 -2.53 -3.39 23.00
C LEU A 204 -2.54 -4.75 23.72
N PRO A 205 -3.52 -5.62 23.44
CA PRO A 205 -3.45 -7.02 23.83
C PRO A 205 -2.13 -7.64 23.39
N ALA A 206 -1.55 -8.50 24.23
CA ALA A 206 -0.28 -9.17 23.93
C ALA A 206 -0.27 -9.86 22.55
N SER A 207 -1.43 -10.36 22.13
CA SER A 207 -1.65 -11.05 20.87
C SER A 207 -1.49 -10.17 19.60
N PHE A 208 -1.42 -8.84 19.73
CA PHE A 208 -1.10 -7.92 18.62
C PHE A 208 0.39 -7.67 18.43
N TYR A 209 1.23 -8.07 19.38
CA TYR A 209 2.68 -7.91 19.27
C TYR A 209 3.34 -9.16 18.68
N ASP A 210 4.48 -8.95 18.02
CA ASP A 210 5.38 -10.05 17.70
C ASP A 210 5.91 -10.66 18.99
N THR A 211 5.89 -11.99 19.10
CA THR A 211 6.23 -12.71 20.33
C THR A 211 7.70 -12.56 20.70
N LYS A 212 8.60 -12.49 19.70
CA LYS A 212 10.04 -12.30 19.93
C LYS A 212 10.32 -10.87 20.37
N TRP A 213 9.65 -9.91 19.74
CA TRP A 213 9.77 -8.51 20.12
C TRP A 213 9.22 -8.25 21.53
N LEU A 214 8.03 -8.76 21.85
CA LEU A 214 7.38 -8.56 23.15
C LEU A 214 8.21 -9.18 24.29
N GLY A 215 8.85 -10.33 24.08
CA GLY A 215 9.74 -10.94 25.07
C GLY A 215 10.96 -10.09 25.47
N GLN A 216 11.32 -9.10 24.65
CA GLN A 216 12.42 -8.15 24.93
C GLN A 216 11.93 -6.86 25.61
N GLN A 217 10.62 -6.64 25.69
CA GLN A 217 10.02 -5.39 26.17
C GLN A 217 9.28 -5.62 27.49
N LYS A 218 9.37 -4.68 28.44
CA LYS A 218 8.67 -4.77 29.73
C LYS A 218 7.48 -3.81 29.78
N GLY A 219 6.30 -4.31 30.16
CA GLY A 219 5.14 -3.50 30.52
C GLY A 219 4.48 -2.73 29.37
N VAL A 220 4.59 -3.21 28.13
CA VAL A 220 4.01 -2.53 26.95
C VAL A 220 2.62 -3.08 26.57
N ALA A 221 2.37 -4.37 26.83
CA ALA A 221 1.11 -5.03 26.52
C ALA A 221 0.09 -4.89 27.64
N SER A 222 -1.18 -4.82 27.25
CA SER A 222 -2.34 -4.94 28.15
C SER A 222 -2.56 -6.41 28.53
N GLU A 223 -3.15 -6.61 29.70
CA GLU A 223 -3.60 -7.92 30.21
C GLU A 223 -4.90 -8.40 29.54
N ILE A 224 -5.55 -7.55 28.76
CA ILE A 224 -6.78 -7.87 28.03
C ILE A 224 -6.42 -8.78 26.86
N ASP A 225 -7.09 -9.93 26.78
CA ASP A 225 -7.00 -10.83 25.62
C ASP A 225 -7.90 -10.38 24.48
N PHE A 226 -7.45 -10.64 23.25
CA PHE A 226 -8.22 -10.36 22.04
C PHE A 226 -8.65 -11.66 21.36
N PRO A 227 -9.95 -11.85 21.05
CA PRO A 227 -10.45 -13.08 20.44
C PRO A 227 -10.12 -13.11 18.95
N TRP A 228 -8.95 -13.64 18.60
CA TRP A 228 -8.55 -13.83 17.20
C TRP A 228 -9.46 -14.84 16.49
N MET A 229 -10.05 -14.42 15.38
CA MET A 229 -10.83 -15.28 14.48
C MET A 229 -9.95 -15.82 13.35
N THR A 230 -10.17 -17.06 12.94
CA THR A 230 -9.58 -17.59 11.69
C THR A 230 -10.51 -17.25 10.55
N ILE A 231 -10.07 -16.37 9.64
CA ILE A 231 -10.84 -16.03 8.45
C ILE A 231 -10.59 -17.13 7.41
N PRO A 232 -11.61 -17.95 7.04
CA PRO A 232 -11.43 -18.98 6.05
C PRO A 232 -11.09 -18.34 4.70
N ILE A 233 -10.03 -18.84 4.07
CA ILE A 233 -9.67 -18.44 2.71
C ILE A 233 -10.71 -19.08 1.81
N HIS A 234 -11.73 -18.33 1.39
CA HIS A 234 -12.46 -18.70 0.19
C HIS A 234 -11.48 -18.59 -0.98
N GLN A 235 -10.83 -19.71 -1.31
CA GLN A 235 -10.16 -19.88 -2.59
C GLN A 235 -11.26 -19.84 -3.64
N SER A 236 -11.48 -18.66 -4.22
CA SER A 236 -12.28 -18.48 -5.43
C SER A 236 -11.42 -18.69 -6.67
#